data_AF-A0AAV7CGK7-F1
#
_entry.id   AF-A0AAV7CGK7-F1
#
_cell.length_a   1.000
_cell.length_b   1.000
_cell.length_c   1.000
_cell.angle_alpha   90.00
_cell.angle_beta   90.00
_cell.angle_gamma   90.00
#
_symmetry.space_group_name_H-M   'P 1'
#
loop_
_entity.id
_entity.type
_entity.pdbx_description
1 polymer ?
#
loop_
_entity_poly.entity_id
_entity_poly.type
_entity_poly.pdbx_seq_one_letter_code
_entity_poly.pdbx_strand_id
1 'polypeptide(L)'
;LLLDNERWKQADVPAEFQDLVDSITDGKIILPERKSGCVEERKPSDFLTVEGQKYAVVGTVLILIRIILEYCSCVDDIPSITTDMLTRLSELLKYFNSRSCQLVLGAGALQVVGLKTITTKNL
;
A
#
# COMPACT_ATOMS: atom_id res chain seq x y z
N LEU A 1 10.10 -4.88 -10.70
CA LEU A 1 10.02 -3.60 -11.44
C LEU A 1 9.65 -2.41 -10.56
N LEU A 2 8.52 -2.41 -9.85
CA LEU A 2 8.15 -1.24 -9.00
C LEU A 2 8.83 -1.29 -7.62
N LEU A 3 8.74 -2.42 -6.91
CA LEU A 3 9.45 -2.66 -5.65
C LEU A 3 10.98 -2.54 -5.77
N ASP A 4 11.54 -2.93 -6.91
CA ASP A 4 12.99 -2.87 -7.15
C ASP A 4 13.51 -1.45 -7.34
N ASN A 5 12.61 -0.50 -7.61
CA ASN A 5 12.92 0.92 -7.72
C ASN A 5 12.47 1.72 -6.49
N GLU A 6 11.84 1.06 -5.50
CA GLU A 6 11.44 1.68 -4.25
C GLU A 6 12.69 2.18 -3.51
N ARG A 7 12.66 3.44 -3.07
CA ARG A 7 13.81 4.06 -2.39
C ARG A 7 13.90 3.71 -0.92
N TRP A 8 12.89 3.01 -0.40
CA TRP A 8 12.77 2.61 1.00
C TRP A 8 12.88 3.81 1.94
N LYS A 9 12.28 4.93 1.51
CA LYS A 9 12.14 6.14 2.30
C LYS A 9 10.70 6.27 2.72
N GLN A 10 10.49 6.76 3.94
CA GLN A 10 9.18 7.15 4.42
C GLN A 10 8.53 8.08 3.40
N ALA A 11 7.33 7.69 2.96
CA ALA A 11 6.52 8.44 2.04
C ALA A 11 5.54 9.31 2.82
N ASP A 12 5.24 10.47 2.25
CA ASP A 12 4.13 11.29 2.71
C ASP A 12 2.83 10.55 2.39
N VAL A 13 1.93 10.47 3.37
CA VAL A 13 0.62 9.81 3.26
C VAL A 13 -0.43 10.87 2.95
N PRO A 14 -0.98 10.90 1.72
CA PRO A 14 -2.09 11.78 1.39
C PRO A 14 -3.32 11.43 2.24
N ALA A 15 -4.12 12.45 2.59
CA ALA A 15 -5.31 12.26 3.44
C ALA A 15 -6.29 11.22 2.87
N GLU A 16 -6.41 11.13 1.54
CA GLU A 16 -7.22 10.10 0.88
C GLU A 16 -6.83 8.66 1.28
N PHE A 17 -5.55 8.38 1.53
CA PHE A 17 -5.12 7.05 1.96
C PHE A 17 -5.45 6.79 3.43
N GLN A 18 -5.47 7.83 4.26
CA GLN A 18 -5.93 7.71 5.65
C GLN A 18 -7.42 7.39 5.68
N ASP A 19 -8.24 8.15 4.93
CA ASP A 19 -9.70 7.93 4.84
C ASP A 19 -10.04 6.53 4.30
N LEU A 20 -9.27 6.05 3.31
CA LEU A 20 -9.40 4.70 2.77
C LEU A 20 -9.14 3.62 3.82
N VAL A 21 -8.06 3.75 4.58
CA VAL A 21 -7.68 2.76 5.58
C VAL A 21 -8.63 2.78 6.76
N ASP A 22 -9.08 3.94 7.20
CA ASP A 22 -10.12 4.08 8.23
C ASP A 22 -11.43 3.39 7.79
N SER A 23 -11.81 3.55 6.50
CA SER A 23 -12.97 2.86 5.94
C SER A 23 -12.82 1.34 5.93
N ILE A 24 -11.62 0.83 5.60
CA ILE A 24 -11.32 -0.61 5.66
C ILE A 24 -11.43 -1.12 7.10
N THR A 25 -10.90 -0.38 8.09
CA THR A 25 -11.00 -0.74 9.51
C THR A 25 -12.45 -0.79 10.00
N ASP A 26 -13.31 0.10 9.49
CA ASP A 26 -14.76 0.09 9.74
C ASP A 26 -15.53 -1.01 8.99
N GLY A 27 -14.83 -1.85 8.22
CA GLY A 27 -15.43 -2.92 7.41
C GLY A 27 -16.12 -2.42 6.13
N LYS A 28 -15.89 -1.17 5.73
CA LYS A 28 -16.44 -0.56 4.52
C LYS A 28 -15.35 -0.48 3.45
N ILE A 29 -15.33 -1.48 2.56
CA ILE A 29 -14.44 -1.45 1.40
C ILE A 29 -15.11 -0.63 0.29
N ILE A 30 -15.05 0.70 0.42
CA ILE A 30 -15.62 1.62 -0.56
C ILE A 30 -14.46 2.38 -1.20
N LEU A 31 -14.26 2.19 -2.49
CA LEU A 31 -13.44 3.10 -3.29
C LEU A 31 -14.21 4.41 -3.45
N PRO A 32 -13.68 5.55 -2.98
CA PRO A 32 -14.26 6.83 -3.33
C PRO A 32 -14.16 6.96 -4.85
N GLU A 33 -15.30 7.19 -5.50
CA GLU A 33 -15.32 7.60 -6.90
C GLU A 33 -14.34 8.77 -7.06
N ARG A 34 -13.55 8.77 -8.14
CA ARG A 34 -12.66 9.88 -8.50
C ARG A 34 -13.47 11.17 -8.64
N LYS A 35 -13.78 11.84 -7.53
CA LYS A 35 -14.38 13.16 -7.51
C LYS A 35 -13.27 14.13 -7.85
N SER A 36 -13.23 14.55 -9.11
CA SER A 36 -12.43 15.65 -9.64
C SER A 36 -12.92 17.03 -9.14
N GLY A 37 -13.31 17.14 -7.87
CA GLY A 37 -13.79 18.38 -7.29
C GLY A 37 -13.99 18.30 -5.78
N CYS A 38 -13.29 19.20 -5.07
CA CYS A 38 -13.40 19.48 -3.64
C CYS A 38 -12.72 18.46 -2.71
N VAL A 39 -11.39 18.37 -2.79
CA VAL A 39 -10.57 17.85 -1.69
C VAL A 39 -10.24 19.06 -0.82
N GLU A 40 -10.76 19.13 0.41
CA GLU A 40 -10.15 19.98 1.43
C GLU A 40 -8.66 19.64 1.43
N GLU A 41 -7.77 20.62 1.20
CA GLU A 41 -6.32 20.43 1.24
C GLU A 41 -5.88 20.07 2.67
N ARG A 42 -6.19 18.86 3.10
CA ARG A 42 -5.66 18.27 4.32
C ARG A 42 -4.22 17.93 4.04
N LYS A 43 -3.34 18.46 4.90
CA LYS A 43 -1.90 18.26 4.76
C LYS A 43 -1.60 16.76 4.80
N PRO A 44 -0.72 16.27 3.93
CA PRO A 44 -0.24 14.91 4.03
C PRO A 44 0.44 14.68 5.38
N SER A 45 0.31 13.46 5.89
CA SER A 45 0.89 13.01 7.16
C SER A 45 2.13 12.18 6.90
N ASP A 46 3.13 12.21 7.79
CA ASP A 46 4.30 11.33 7.69
C ASP A 46 3.96 9.86 8.00
N PHE A 47 2.83 9.61 8.69
CA PHE A 47 2.44 8.28 9.15
C PHE A 47 1.03 7.94 8.70
N LEU A 48 0.83 6.66 8.37
CA LEU A 48 -0.49 6.05 8.23
C LEU A 48 -0.94 5.58 9.61
N THR A 49 -2.15 5.94 10.04
CA THR A 49 -2.68 5.51 11.33
C THR A 49 -3.67 4.37 11.13
N VAL A 50 -3.52 3.26 11.84
CA VAL A 50 -4.45 2.13 11.81
C VAL A 50 -4.77 1.74 13.26
N GLU A 51 -6.05 1.77 13.63
CA GLU A 51 -6.50 1.47 15.01
C GLU A 51 -5.73 2.26 16.10
N GLY A 52 -5.40 3.52 15.81
CA GLY A 52 -4.64 4.40 16.70
C GLY A 52 -3.12 4.17 16.72
N GLN A 53 -2.60 3.18 15.98
CA GLN A 53 -1.16 2.94 15.82
C GLN A 53 -0.61 3.64 14.58
N LYS A 54 0.58 4.23 14.69
CA LYS A 54 1.24 4.95 13.58
C LYS A 54 2.23 4.04 12.86
N TYR A 55 2.10 3.97 11.54
CA TYR A 55 2.94 3.18 10.64
C TYR A 55 3.68 4.10 9.68
N ALA A 56 5.00 3.99 9.64
CA ALA A 56 5.80 4.56 8.56
C ALA A 56 5.64 3.68 7.34
N VAL A 57 5.26 4.26 6.20
CA VAL A 57 5.01 3.53 4.96
C VAL A 57 5.87 4.06 3.82
N VAL A 58 6.14 3.21 2.83
CA VAL A 58 6.83 3.59 1.59
C VAL A 58 5.81 3.74 0.46
N GLY A 59 6.19 4.40 -0.64
CA GLY A 59 5.25 4.73 -1.73
C GLY A 59 4.57 3.48 -2.33
N THR A 60 5.30 2.38 -2.47
CA THR A 60 4.78 1.10 -2.95
C THR A 60 3.73 0.46 -2.03
N VAL A 61 3.72 0.76 -0.74
CA VAL A 61 2.66 0.31 0.19
C VAL A 61 1.34 1.04 -0.10
N LEU A 62 1.40 2.34 -0.38
CA LEU A 62 0.21 3.11 -0.78
C LEU A 62 -0.39 2.56 -2.08
N ILE A 63 0.47 2.24 -3.05
CA ILE A 63 0.05 1.60 -4.30
C ILE A 63 -0.59 0.23 -4.03
N LEU A 64 -0.01 -0.58 -3.14
CA LEU A 64 -0.56 -1.88 -2.76
C LEU A 64 -1.96 -1.75 -2.15
N ILE A 65 -2.17 -0.79 -1.23
CA ILE A 65 -3.48 -0.53 -0.62
C ILE A 65 -4.52 -0.24 -1.71
N ARG A 66 -4.17 0.61 -2.68
CA ARG A 66 -5.05 0.94 -3.80
C ARG A 66 -5.39 -0.28 -4.66
N ILE A 67 -4.40 -1.12 -4.97
CA ILE A 67 -4.63 -2.36 -5.72
C ILE A 67 -5.58 -3.29 -4.95
N ILE A 68 -5.38 -3.48 -3.65
CA ILE A 68 -6.26 -4.33 -2.82
C ILE A 68 -7.71 -3.84 -2.92
N LEU A 69 -7.93 -2.53 -2.79
CA LEU A 69 -9.25 -1.93 -2.89
C LEU A 69 -9.89 -2.13 -4.27
N GLU A 70 -9.12 -1.96 -5.35
CA GLU A 70 -9.59 -2.19 -6.73
C GLU A 70 -10.00 -3.65 -6.95
N TYR A 71 -9.26 -4.61 -6.38
CA TYR A 71 -9.64 -6.02 -6.40
C TYR A 71 -10.97 -6.26 -5.67
N CYS A 72 -11.16 -5.66 -4.49
CA CYS A 72 -12.40 -5.81 -3.74
C CYS A 72 -13.62 -5.23 -4.49
N SER A 73 -13.50 -4.02 -5.04
CA SER A 73 -14.58 -3.42 -5.85
C SER A 73 -14.89 -4.25 -7.09
N CYS A 74 -13.88 -4.83 -7.73
CA CYS A 74 -14.09 -5.68 -8.91
C CYS A 74 -14.88 -6.95 -8.59
N VAL A 75 -14.70 -7.50 -7.39
CA VAL A 75 -15.47 -8.66 -6.90
C VAL A 75 -16.93 -8.30 -6.63
N ASP A 76 -17.19 -7.10 -6.11
CA ASP A 76 -18.55 -6.61 -5.89
C ASP A 76 -19.30 -6.38 -7.22
N ASP A 77 -18.60 -5.86 -8.24
CA ASP A 77 -19.15 -5.62 -9.58
C ASP A 77 -19.38 -6.92 -10.36
N ILE A 78 -18.50 -7.92 -10.19
CA ILE A 78 -18.53 -9.18 -10.94
C ILE A 78 -18.35 -10.37 -9.97
N PRO A 79 -19.41 -10.81 -9.27
CA PRO A 79 -19.30 -11.88 -8.28
C PRO A 79 -18.82 -13.23 -8.84
N SER A 80 -18.97 -13.48 -10.15
CA SER A 80 -18.56 -14.73 -10.79
C SER A 80 -17.03 -14.95 -10.84
N ILE A 81 -16.23 -13.89 -10.70
CA ILE A 81 -14.76 -13.96 -10.72
C ILE A 81 -14.14 -13.92 -9.32
N THR A 82 -14.96 -13.91 -8.26
CA THR A 82 -14.52 -13.80 -6.85
C THR A 82 -13.34 -14.71 -6.52
N THR A 83 -13.46 -16.01 -6.82
CA THR A 83 -12.43 -17.00 -6.48
C THR A 83 -11.10 -16.74 -7.22
N ASP A 84 -11.15 -16.35 -8.49
CA ASP A 84 -9.95 -16.01 -9.26
C ASP A 84 -9.30 -14.74 -8.71
N MET A 85 -10.08 -13.70 -8.42
CA MET A 85 -9.59 -12.44 -7.85
C MET A 85 -8.97 -12.62 -6.46
N LEU A 86 -9.61 -13.41 -5.58
CA LEU A 86 -9.04 -13.75 -4.26
C LEU A 86 -7.72 -14.53 -4.39
N THR A 87 -7.61 -15.43 -5.36
CA THR A 87 -6.38 -16.19 -5.62
C THR A 87 -5.26 -15.25 -6.06
N ARG A 88 -5.53 -14.36 -7.03
CA ARG A 88 -4.57 -13.37 -7.52
C ARG A 88 -4.14 -12.38 -6.44
N LEU A 89 -5.07 -11.92 -5.61
CA LEU A 89 -4.79 -11.01 -4.51
C LEU A 89 -3.87 -11.68 -3.48
N SER A 90 -4.14 -12.95 -3.14
CA SER A 90 -3.28 -13.76 -2.26
C SER A 90 -1.87 -13.94 -2.83
N GLU A 91 -1.74 -14.23 -4.12
CA GLU A 91 -0.44 -14.33 -4.81
C GLU A 91 0.31 -13.00 -4.82
N LEU A 92 -0.39 -11.89 -5.07
CA LEU A 92 0.17 -10.54 -5.03
C LEU A 92 0.75 -10.22 -3.65
N LEU A 93 0.00 -10.48 -2.58
CA LEU A 93 0.44 -10.24 -1.21
C LEU A 93 1.66 -11.10 -0.85
N LYS A 94 1.67 -12.38 -1.24
CA LYS A 94 2.82 -13.28 -1.05
C LYS A 94 4.06 -12.78 -1.79
N TYR A 95 3.90 -12.38 -3.05
CA TYR A 95 4.99 -11.83 -3.85
C TYR A 95 5.53 -10.54 -3.24
N PHE A 96 4.64 -9.61 -2.87
CA PHE A 96 5.03 -8.34 -2.25
C PHE A 96 5.82 -8.57 -0.95
N ASN A 97 5.34 -9.44 -0.08
CA ASN A 97 6.02 -9.78 1.17
C ASN A 97 7.40 -10.41 0.91
N SER A 98 7.45 -11.45 0.07
CA SER A 98 8.70 -12.16 -0.25
C SER A 98 9.74 -11.21 -0.85
N ARG A 99 9.34 -10.38 -1.82
CA ARG A 99 10.25 -9.44 -2.48
C ARG A 99 10.69 -8.32 -1.55
N SER A 100 9.79 -7.80 -0.70
CA SER A 100 10.13 -6.77 0.30
C SER A 100 11.13 -7.30 1.32
N CYS A 101 10.91 -8.52 1.84
CA CYS A 101 11.85 -9.18 2.73
C CYS A 101 13.22 -9.35 2.07
N GLN A 102 13.27 -9.77 0.81
CA GLN A 102 14.54 -9.90 0.08
C GLN A 102 15.26 -8.55 -0.08
N LEU A 103 14.53 -7.49 -0.38
CA LEU A 103 15.10 -6.16 -0.59
C LEU A 103 15.58 -5.52 0.72
N VAL A 104 14.83 -5.66 1.81
CA VAL A 104 15.16 -5.03 3.10
C VAL A 104 15.98 -5.97 3.98
N LEU A 105 15.40 -7.09 4.41
CA LEU A 105 16.03 -8.04 5.32
C LEU A 105 17.18 -8.81 4.65
N GLY A 106 17.01 -9.14 3.37
CA GLY A 106 18.04 -9.76 2.53
C GLY A 106 19.06 -8.77 1.96
N ALA A 107 18.99 -7.48 2.35
CA ALA A 107 19.85 -6.39 1.87
C ALA A 107 19.91 -6.21 0.34
N GLY A 108 18.93 -6.75 -0.41
CA GLY A 108 18.87 -6.62 -1.86
C GLY A 108 18.80 -5.16 -2.34
N ALA A 109 18.15 -4.27 -1.56
CA ALA A 109 18.01 -2.85 -1.88
C ALA A 109 19.36 -2.11 -1.94
N LEU A 110 20.41 -2.61 -1.29
CA LEU A 110 21.76 -2.05 -1.44
C LEU A 110 22.25 -2.14 -2.90
N GLN A 111 21.88 -3.23 -3.59
CA GLN A 111 22.33 -3.51 -4.95
C GLN A 111 21.40 -2.89 -6.00
N VAL A 112 20.08 -3.02 -5.84
CA VAL A 112 19.14 -2.55 -6.87
C VAL A 112 18.87 -1.04 -6.85
N VAL A 113 18.90 -0.40 -5.68
CA VAL A 113 18.67 1.06 -5.55
C VAL A 113 19.83 1.84 -4.95
N GLY A 114 20.97 1.17 -4.72
CA GLY A 114 22.21 1.83 -4.29
C GLY A 114 22.16 2.39 -2.86
N LEU A 115 21.32 1.83 -1.97
CA LEU A 115 21.37 2.18 -0.55
C LEU A 115 22.73 1.80 0.04
N LYS A 116 23.27 2.65 0.93
CA LYS A 116 24.55 2.38 1.60
C LYS A 116 24.40 1.40 2.78
N THR A 117 23.26 1.43 3.45
CA THR A 117 22.94 0.57 4.59
C THR A 117 21.42 0.43 4.77
N ILE A 118 20.98 -0.67 5.35
CA ILE A 118 19.60 -0.87 5.80
C ILE A 118 19.51 -0.49 7.27
N THR A 119 18.58 0.39 7.63
CA THR A 119 18.36 0.84 9.01
C THR A 119 16.95 0.52 9.47
N THR A 120 16.70 0.65 10.78
CA THR A 120 15.35 0.53 11.36
C THR A 120 14.34 1.53 10.80
N LYS A 121 14.79 2.61 10.13
CA LYS A 121 13.89 3.56 9.44
C LYS A 121 13.33 3.02 8.13
N ASN A 122 13.93 1.95 7.60
CA ASN A 122 13.51 1.30 6.37
C ASN A 122 12.62 0.06 6.64
N LEU A 123 12.39 -0.26 7.92
CA LEU A 123 11.64 -1.41 8.41
C LEU A 123 10.27 -0.98 8.94
#